data_AF-A0A8T4X370-F1
#
_entry.id   AF-A0A8T4X370-F1
#
_cell.length_a   1.000
_cell.length_b   1.000
_cell.length_c   1.000
_cell.angle_alpha   90.00
_cell.angle_beta   90.00
_cell.angle_gamma   90.00
#
_symmetry.space_group_name_H-M   'P 1'
#
loop_
_entity.id
_entity.type
_entity.pdbx_description
1 polymer ?
#
loop_
_entity_poly.entity_id
_entity_poly.type
_entity_poly.pdbx_seq_one_letter_code
_entity_poly.pdbx_strand_id
1 'polypeptide(L)'
;MFVNDANYRATLVILNDIESHGLVQFNKQYCDETFFKNFIDFQQFFSNSFHKVANRLGSAQNHEMIVFAIYSEMSFVMSHLDVINKFLKIIVNPTKLKGGFDEYTSLHQMITKICNKMQYSEKLKNSIRGMFLLNFRNAILTQQYRIYQNDDLIIYPNNETLKKHFNIKDLVDYSLQVMTMLEAMLDWSNGGKKSIDNSTSALYSLVYDMKKQVELLDKKLDRLY
;
A
#
# COMPACT_ATOMS: atom_id res chain seq x y z
N MET A 1 20.03 -3.76 0.15
CA MET A 1 19.91 -4.35 1.51
C MET A 1 18.75 -5.34 1.46
N PHE A 2 19.01 -6.63 1.59
CA PHE A 2 18.05 -7.73 1.36
C PHE A 2 17.31 -8.10 2.65
N VAL A 3 16.21 -7.41 2.97
CA VAL A 3 15.23 -7.82 3.97
C VAL A 3 13.86 -7.30 3.55
N ASN A 4 13.10 -8.03 2.69
CA ASN A 4 11.62 -8.13 2.73
C ASN A 4 11.01 -9.01 1.61
N ASP A 5 11.60 -10.16 1.32
CA ASP A 5 11.16 -11.01 0.20
C ASP A 5 9.74 -11.58 0.39
N ALA A 6 9.27 -11.74 1.64
CA ALA A 6 7.96 -12.32 1.93
C ALA A 6 6.78 -11.40 1.54
N ASN A 7 6.81 -10.12 1.91
CA ASN A 7 5.76 -9.16 1.56
C ASN A 7 5.72 -8.91 0.05
N TYR A 8 6.89 -8.83 -0.58
CA TYR A 8 7.01 -8.73 -2.04
C TYR A 8 6.34 -9.92 -2.73
N ARG A 9 6.77 -11.15 -2.39
CA ARG A 9 6.22 -12.39 -2.97
C ARG A 9 4.74 -12.54 -2.70
N ALA A 10 4.28 -12.24 -1.48
CA ALA A 10 2.86 -12.31 -1.13
C ALA A 10 2.03 -11.34 -1.99
N THR A 11 2.55 -10.13 -2.24
CA THR A 11 1.87 -9.15 -3.11
C THR A 11 1.76 -9.69 -4.53
N LEU A 12 2.85 -10.23 -5.08
CA LEU A 12 2.83 -10.85 -6.41
C LEU A 12 1.85 -12.02 -6.50
N VAL A 13 1.79 -12.88 -5.49
CA VAL A 13 0.81 -13.99 -5.46
C VAL A 13 -0.61 -13.45 -5.54
N ILE A 14 -0.96 -12.42 -4.76
CA ILE A 14 -2.29 -11.81 -4.80
C ILE A 14 -2.58 -11.20 -6.17
N LEU A 15 -1.62 -10.49 -6.77
CA LEU A 15 -1.79 -9.87 -8.10
C LEU A 15 -1.93 -10.93 -9.20
N ASN A 16 -1.14 -12.00 -9.16
CA ASN A 16 -1.22 -13.12 -10.09
C ASN A 16 -2.54 -13.89 -9.94
N ASP A 17 -3.06 -14.02 -8.72
CA ASP A 17 -4.40 -14.57 -8.49
C ASP A 17 -5.47 -13.67 -9.14
N ILE A 18 -5.37 -12.34 -8.98
CA ILE A 18 -6.26 -11.35 -9.63
C ILE A 18 -6.22 -11.51 -11.15
N GLU A 19 -5.03 -11.64 -11.73
CA GLU A 19 -4.82 -11.84 -13.17
C GLU A 19 -5.39 -13.17 -13.67
N SER A 20 -4.99 -14.28 -13.06
CA SER A 20 -5.40 -15.63 -13.48
C SER A 20 -6.91 -15.88 -13.39
N HIS A 21 -7.60 -15.17 -12.50
CA HIS A 21 -9.06 -15.24 -12.37
C HIS A 21 -9.81 -14.24 -13.28
N GLY A 22 -9.10 -13.56 -14.20
CA GLY A 22 -9.70 -12.62 -15.15
C GLY A 22 -10.36 -11.42 -14.46
N LEU A 23 -9.82 -11.01 -13.30
CA LEU A 23 -10.31 -9.82 -12.58
C LEU A 23 -9.59 -8.55 -13.02
N VAL A 24 -8.64 -8.62 -13.95
CA VAL A 24 -7.89 -7.44 -14.40
C VAL A 24 -8.68 -6.67 -15.46
N GLN A 25 -8.80 -5.35 -15.29
CA GLN A 25 -9.31 -4.40 -16.28
C GLN A 25 -8.70 -3.03 -16.01
N PHE A 26 -8.28 -2.29 -17.05
CA PHE A 26 -7.74 -0.95 -16.87
C PHE A 26 -8.89 0.05 -16.67
N ASN A 27 -9.00 0.59 -15.47
CA ASN A 27 -10.01 1.59 -15.15
C ASN A 27 -9.39 2.99 -15.30
N LYS A 28 -9.44 3.53 -16.52
CA LYS A 28 -8.93 4.89 -16.80
C LYS A 28 -9.55 5.96 -15.91
N GLN A 29 -10.80 5.77 -15.48
CA GLN A 29 -11.49 6.69 -14.55
C GLN A 29 -10.74 6.87 -13.22
N TYR A 30 -10.06 5.83 -12.72
CA TYR A 30 -9.32 5.88 -11.46
C TYR A 30 -7.83 6.19 -11.66
N CYS A 31 -7.38 6.27 -12.92
CA CYS A 31 -6.01 6.61 -13.27
C CYS A 31 -5.83 8.14 -13.21
N ASP A 32 -5.14 8.61 -12.18
CA ASP A 32 -4.87 10.02 -11.92
C ASP A 32 -3.36 10.22 -11.88
N GLU A 33 -2.82 10.58 -13.03
CA GLU A 33 -1.38 10.72 -13.24
C GLU A 33 -0.77 11.79 -12.32
N THR A 34 -1.54 12.85 -12.02
CA THR A 34 -1.09 13.94 -11.14
C THR A 34 -0.92 13.44 -9.72
N PHE A 35 -1.85 12.64 -9.22
CA PHE A 35 -1.72 12.01 -7.90
C PHE A 35 -0.47 11.13 -7.80
N PHE A 36 -0.22 10.26 -8.78
CA PHE A 36 0.96 9.38 -8.74
C PHE A 36 2.26 10.20 -8.82
N LYS A 37 2.31 11.22 -9.68
CA LYS A 37 3.45 12.13 -9.77
C LYS A 37 3.72 12.83 -8.43
N ASN A 38 2.68 13.39 -7.82
CA ASN A 38 2.79 14.05 -6.52
C ASN A 38 3.26 13.09 -5.41
N PHE A 39 2.79 11.83 -5.46
CA PHE A 39 3.22 10.81 -4.50
C PHE A 39 4.70 10.42 -4.68
N ILE A 40 5.17 10.30 -5.92
CA ILE A 40 6.58 10.02 -6.22
C ILE A 40 7.47 11.14 -5.67
N ASP A 41 7.09 12.39 -5.94
CA ASP A 41 7.80 13.57 -5.42
C ASP A 41 7.80 13.57 -3.88
N PHE A 42 6.65 13.30 -3.26
CA PHE A 42 6.52 13.13 -1.82
C PHE A 42 7.47 12.06 -1.27
N GLN A 43 7.50 10.86 -1.86
CA GLN A 43 8.35 9.76 -1.39
C GLN A 43 9.83 10.14 -1.44
N GLN A 44 10.25 10.84 -2.50
CA GLN A 44 11.62 11.33 -2.64
C GLN A 44 11.98 12.38 -1.58
N PHE A 45 11.12 13.39 -1.38
CA PHE A 45 11.35 14.42 -0.37
C PHE A 45 11.29 13.88 1.06
N PHE A 46 10.36 12.97 1.33
CA PHE A 46 10.21 12.34 2.64
C PHE A 46 11.46 11.54 3.00
N SER A 47 11.94 10.67 2.10
CA SER A 47 13.11 9.83 2.37
C SER A 47 14.36 10.67 2.69
N ASN A 48 14.57 11.75 1.92
CA ASN A 48 15.68 12.68 2.13
C ASN A 48 15.56 13.49 3.44
N SER A 49 14.34 13.83 3.85
CA SER A 49 14.08 14.67 5.02
C SER A 49 14.05 13.85 6.30
N PHE A 50 13.41 12.68 6.27
CA PHE A 50 13.27 11.80 7.41
C PHE A 50 14.62 11.18 7.81
N HIS A 51 15.51 10.88 6.86
CA HIS A 51 16.87 10.45 7.20
C HIS A 51 17.61 11.49 8.06
N LYS A 52 17.38 12.79 7.83
CA LYS A 52 17.94 13.88 8.65
C LYS A 52 17.31 13.96 10.04
N VAL A 53 16.01 13.64 10.15
CA VAL A 53 15.28 13.59 11.42
C VAL A 53 15.72 12.38 12.24
N ALA A 54 15.81 11.20 11.63
CA ALA A 54 16.28 9.96 12.25
C ALA A 54 17.70 10.11 12.85
N ASN A 55 18.61 10.73 12.11
CA ASN A 55 19.98 11.00 12.61
C ASN A 55 20.02 11.97 13.80
N ARG A 56 18.98 12.79 14.02
CA ARG A 56 18.86 13.71 15.16
C ARG A 56 18.11 13.11 16.35
N LEU A 57 17.29 12.07 16.14
CA LEU A 57 16.62 11.36 17.23
C LEU A 57 17.61 10.63 18.16
N GLY A 58 18.77 10.22 17.64
CA GLY A 58 19.80 9.54 18.42
C GLY A 58 20.57 10.41 19.42
N SER A 59 20.39 11.74 19.42
CA SER A 59 21.26 12.67 20.18
C SER A 59 20.55 13.60 21.17
N ALA A 60 19.21 13.58 21.29
CA ALA A 60 18.50 14.33 22.33
C ALA A 60 17.12 13.73 22.64
N GLN A 61 16.80 13.60 23.94
CA GLN A 61 15.44 13.35 24.46
C GLN A 61 14.53 14.56 24.19
N ASN A 62 14.21 14.83 22.93
CA ASN A 62 13.26 15.86 22.56
C ASN A 62 11.90 15.20 22.28
N HIS A 63 10.99 15.27 23.25
CA HIS A 63 9.65 14.71 23.16
C HIS A 63 8.87 15.19 21.92
N GLU A 64 9.05 16.46 21.52
CA GLU A 64 8.40 17.00 20.32
C GLU A 64 8.93 16.33 19.05
N MET A 65 10.22 16.04 18.99
CA MET A 65 10.84 15.33 17.86
C MET A 65 10.35 13.88 17.76
N ILE A 66 10.12 13.21 18.91
CA ILE A 66 9.57 11.85 18.94
C ILE A 66 8.13 11.85 18.40
N VAL A 67 7.29 12.76 18.90
CA VAL A 67 5.90 12.89 18.43
C VAL A 67 5.87 13.20 16.93
N PHE A 68 6.72 14.12 16.48
CA PHE A 68 6.85 14.46 15.06
C PHE A 68 7.30 13.26 14.21
N ALA A 69 8.26 12.47 14.69
CA ALA A 69 8.75 11.29 13.98
C ALA A 69 7.66 10.22 13.84
N ILE A 70 6.96 9.90 14.94
CA ILE A 70 5.82 8.97 14.93
C ILE A 70 4.75 9.44 13.94
N TYR A 71 4.35 10.72 14.02
CA TYR A 71 3.33 11.27 13.14
C TYR A 71 3.76 11.22 11.66
N SER A 72 5.02 11.51 11.39
CA SER A 72 5.59 11.49 10.04
C SER A 72 5.60 10.09 9.44
N GLU A 73 6.10 9.09 10.18
CA GLU A 73 6.09 7.69 9.74
C GLU A 73 4.67 7.15 9.58
N MET A 74 3.77 7.44 10.53
CA MET A 74 2.36 7.10 10.40
C MET A 74 1.74 7.68 9.12
N SER A 75 2.01 8.96 8.82
CA SER A 75 1.52 9.62 7.60
C SER A 75 2.11 9.01 6.33
N PHE A 76 3.38 8.60 6.37
CA PHE A 76 4.04 7.91 5.26
C PHE A 76 3.38 6.57 4.97
N VAL A 77 3.14 5.74 6.00
CA VAL A 77 2.43 4.46 5.88
C VAL A 77 1.03 4.68 5.27
N MET A 78 0.28 5.65 5.80
CA MET A 78 -1.07 5.97 5.33
C MET A 78 -1.08 6.38 3.85
N SER A 79 -0.13 7.22 3.44
CA SER A 79 -0.02 7.67 2.05
C SER A 79 0.24 6.51 1.08
N HIS A 80 1.10 5.56 1.46
CA HIS A 80 1.35 4.36 0.64
C HIS A 80 0.12 3.46 0.55
N LEU A 81 -0.62 3.28 1.65
CA LEU A 81 -1.86 2.50 1.64
C LEU A 81 -2.93 3.13 0.74
N ASP A 82 -2.96 4.46 0.62
CA ASP A 82 -3.85 5.15 -0.30
C ASP A 82 -3.45 4.96 -1.77
N VAL A 83 -2.14 4.99 -2.07
CA VAL A 83 -1.62 4.65 -3.40
C VAL A 83 -1.95 3.21 -3.76
N ILE A 84 -1.73 2.28 -2.83
CA ILE A 84 -2.08 0.87 -2.99
C ILE A 84 -3.58 0.70 -3.28
N ASN A 85 -4.45 1.41 -2.56
CA ASN A 85 -5.89 1.39 -2.83
C ASN A 85 -6.22 1.90 -4.24
N LYS A 86 -5.57 3.00 -4.65
CA LYS A 86 -5.78 3.60 -5.98
C LYS A 86 -5.27 2.68 -7.09
N PHE A 87 -4.12 2.04 -6.89
CA PHE A 87 -3.59 1.02 -7.79
C PHE A 87 -4.58 -0.14 -7.99
N LEU A 88 -5.11 -0.70 -6.89
CA LEU A 88 -6.11 -1.77 -6.97
C LEU A 88 -7.37 -1.33 -7.73
N LYS A 89 -7.85 -0.11 -7.50
CA LYS A 89 -8.99 0.45 -8.28
C LYS A 89 -8.69 0.56 -9.76
N ILE A 90 -7.45 0.89 -10.13
CA ILE A 90 -7.05 0.97 -11.53
C ILE A 90 -7.06 -0.40 -12.19
N ILE A 91 -6.58 -1.44 -11.52
CA ILE A 91 -6.35 -2.75 -12.16
C ILE A 91 -7.50 -3.75 -12.00
N VAL A 92 -8.38 -3.61 -10.99
CA VAL A 92 -9.44 -4.60 -10.73
C VAL A 92 -10.71 -4.24 -11.48
N ASN A 93 -11.34 -5.21 -12.13
CA ASN A 93 -12.61 -5.06 -12.82
C ASN A 93 -13.76 -4.96 -11.80
N PRO A 94 -14.45 -3.79 -11.71
CA PRO A 94 -15.53 -3.61 -10.74
C PRO A 94 -16.71 -4.56 -10.98
N THR A 95 -17.03 -4.88 -12.24
CA THR A 95 -18.17 -5.75 -12.58
C THR A 95 -17.97 -7.21 -12.17
N LYS A 96 -16.71 -7.64 -11.98
CA LYS A 96 -16.37 -9.00 -11.56
C LYS A 96 -16.43 -9.19 -10.05
N LEU A 97 -16.55 -8.10 -9.28
CA LEU A 97 -16.69 -8.11 -7.82
C LEU A 97 -18.16 -7.95 -7.41
N LYS A 98 -18.58 -8.71 -6.38
CA LYS A 98 -19.94 -8.64 -5.86
C LYS A 98 -20.25 -7.21 -5.36
N GLY A 99 -21.26 -6.60 -5.96
CA GLY A 99 -21.71 -5.24 -5.67
C GLY A 99 -20.78 -4.13 -6.17
N GLY A 100 -19.87 -4.43 -7.11
CA GLY A 100 -19.00 -3.41 -7.71
C GLY A 100 -18.04 -2.73 -6.75
N PHE A 101 -17.40 -1.67 -7.22
CA PHE A 101 -16.74 -0.64 -6.41
C PHE A 101 -16.71 0.68 -7.17
N ASP A 102 -16.44 1.75 -6.43
CA ASP A 102 -16.40 3.14 -6.90
C ASP A 102 -15.17 3.89 -6.35
N GLU A 103 -15.11 5.21 -6.60
CA GLU A 103 -14.05 6.08 -6.10
C GLU A 103 -13.99 6.17 -4.56
N TYR A 104 -15.11 5.94 -3.86
CA TYR A 104 -15.21 6.03 -2.39
C TYR A 104 -14.91 4.70 -1.70
N THR A 105 -14.80 3.62 -2.45
CA THR A 105 -14.50 2.31 -1.90
C THR A 105 -13.15 2.33 -1.18
N SER A 106 -13.18 2.05 0.12
CA SER A 106 -11.97 2.01 0.96
C SER A 106 -11.10 0.80 0.64
N LEU A 107 -9.82 0.87 1.02
CA LEU A 107 -8.91 -0.28 0.90
C LEU A 107 -9.46 -1.52 1.61
N HIS A 108 -10.09 -1.34 2.79
CA HIS A 108 -10.71 -2.43 3.53
C HIS A 108 -11.81 -3.13 2.74
N GLN A 109 -12.70 -2.36 2.10
CA GLN A 109 -13.75 -2.90 1.26
C GLN A 109 -13.19 -3.56 0.00
N MET A 110 -12.18 -2.95 -0.64
CA MET A 110 -11.51 -3.49 -1.81
C MET A 110 -10.90 -4.87 -1.51
N ILE A 111 -10.07 -4.97 -0.48
CA ILE A 111 -9.44 -6.23 -0.05
C ILE A 111 -10.49 -7.26 0.33
N THR A 112 -11.54 -6.88 1.06
CA THR A 112 -12.63 -7.80 1.42
C THR A 112 -13.35 -8.34 0.17
N LYS A 113 -13.63 -7.48 -0.82
CA LYS A 113 -14.28 -7.89 -2.07
C LYS A 113 -13.39 -8.83 -2.87
N ILE A 114 -12.10 -8.53 -3.02
CA ILE A 114 -11.12 -9.39 -3.70
C ILE A 114 -11.02 -10.74 -3.01
N CYS A 115 -10.78 -10.76 -1.69
CA CYS A 115 -10.67 -11.98 -0.90
C CYS A 115 -11.92 -12.87 -1.00
N ASN A 116 -13.11 -12.27 -1.00
CA ASN A 116 -14.37 -13.01 -1.16
C ASN A 116 -14.54 -13.54 -2.59
N LYS A 117 -14.13 -12.78 -3.60
CA LYS A 117 -14.15 -13.24 -5.00
C LYS A 117 -13.21 -14.42 -5.23
N MET A 118 -12.05 -14.42 -4.60
CA MET A 118 -11.07 -15.51 -4.65
C MET A 118 -11.43 -16.72 -3.78
N GLN A 119 -12.47 -16.61 -2.96
CA GLN A 119 -12.86 -17.67 -2.01
C GLN A 119 -11.71 -18.09 -1.07
N TYR A 120 -10.83 -17.15 -0.70
CA TYR A 120 -9.75 -17.44 0.23
C TYR A 120 -10.28 -17.94 1.58
N SER A 121 -9.52 -18.81 2.25
CA SER A 121 -9.86 -19.26 3.61
C SER A 121 -9.83 -18.09 4.60
N GLU A 122 -10.62 -18.16 5.69
CA GLU A 122 -10.62 -17.09 6.70
C GLU A 122 -9.22 -16.83 7.29
N LYS A 123 -8.40 -17.88 7.43
CA LYS A 123 -6.99 -17.72 7.84
C LYS A 123 -6.23 -16.84 6.85
N LEU A 124 -6.33 -17.13 5.55
CA LEU A 124 -5.65 -16.35 4.51
C LEU A 124 -6.23 -14.94 4.40
N LYS A 125 -7.56 -14.76 4.51
CA LYS A 125 -8.19 -13.43 4.57
C LYS A 125 -7.60 -12.61 5.70
N ASN A 126 -7.45 -13.19 6.90
CA ASN A 126 -6.88 -12.49 8.05
C ASN A 126 -5.40 -12.13 7.84
N SER A 127 -4.60 -13.02 7.23
CA SER A 127 -3.23 -12.70 6.84
C SER A 127 -3.15 -11.55 5.85
N ILE A 128 -4.00 -11.54 4.81
CA ILE A 128 -4.06 -10.46 3.82
C ILE A 128 -4.50 -9.16 4.48
N ARG A 129 -5.53 -9.18 5.35
CA ARG A 129 -5.96 -7.99 6.11
C ARG A 129 -4.84 -7.42 6.97
N GLY A 130 -4.03 -8.27 7.59
CA GLY A 130 -2.84 -7.89 8.34
C GLY A 130 -1.76 -7.27 7.45
N MET A 131 -1.48 -7.90 6.29
CA MET A 131 -0.53 -7.42 5.30
C MET A 131 -0.90 -6.02 4.74
N PHE A 132 -2.18 -5.75 4.50
CA PHE A 132 -2.64 -4.42 4.07
C PHE A 132 -2.84 -3.44 5.24
N LEU A 133 -2.39 -3.80 6.46
CA LEU A 133 -2.43 -2.95 7.64
C LEU A 133 -3.84 -2.37 7.94
N LEU A 134 -4.91 -3.12 7.64
CA LEU A 134 -6.26 -2.55 7.60
C LEU A 134 -6.74 -2.03 8.96
N ASN A 135 -6.38 -2.70 10.06
CA ASN A 135 -6.74 -2.26 11.41
C ASN A 135 -5.99 -0.98 11.79
N PHE A 136 -4.70 -0.90 11.45
CA PHE A 136 -3.90 0.31 11.66
C PHE A 136 -4.50 1.48 10.87
N ARG A 137 -4.71 1.30 9.57
CA ARG A 137 -5.32 2.31 8.68
C ARG A 137 -6.67 2.79 9.19
N ASN A 138 -7.54 1.87 9.58
CA ASN A 138 -8.88 2.21 10.09
C ASN A 138 -8.79 3.02 11.39
N ALA A 139 -7.89 2.67 12.31
CA ALA A 139 -7.69 3.44 13.54
C ALA A 139 -7.26 4.88 13.24
N ILE A 140 -6.31 5.08 12.32
CA ILE A 140 -5.83 6.42 11.98
C ILE A 140 -6.93 7.25 11.30
N LEU A 141 -7.64 6.70 10.31
CA LEU A 141 -8.72 7.40 9.61
C LEU A 141 -9.87 7.80 10.53
N THR A 142 -10.19 6.97 11.52
CA THR A 142 -11.26 7.22 12.48
C THR A 142 -10.79 8.00 13.70
N GLN A 143 -9.55 8.51 13.70
CA GLN A 143 -8.92 9.22 14.80
C GLN A 143 -8.94 8.44 16.13
N GLN A 144 -8.94 7.11 16.04
CA GLN A 144 -8.88 6.21 17.19
C GLN A 144 -7.42 5.87 17.51
N TYR A 145 -6.58 6.89 17.72
CA TYR A 145 -5.19 6.71 18.12
C TYR A 145 -4.72 7.83 19.07
N ARG A 146 -3.62 7.58 19.79
CA ARG A 146 -2.94 8.57 20.65
C ARG A 146 -1.43 8.40 20.51
N ILE A 147 -0.73 9.51 20.29
CA ILE A 147 0.74 9.55 20.30
C ILE A 147 1.18 10.09 21.67
N TYR A 148 1.98 9.32 22.37
CA TYR A 148 2.57 9.69 23.65
C TYR A 148 4.02 10.14 23.46
N GLN A 149 4.51 10.94 24.41
CA GLN A 149 5.85 11.51 24.37
C GLN A 149 6.98 10.49 24.60
N ASN A 150 6.63 9.27 25.06
CA ASN A 150 7.54 8.17 25.38
C ASN A 150 7.74 7.17 24.23
N ASP A 151 7.64 7.64 22.98
CA ASP A 151 7.74 6.79 21.78
C ASP A 151 6.65 5.71 21.67
N ASP A 152 5.43 6.02 22.16
CA ASP A 152 4.30 5.08 22.11
C ASP A 152 3.15 5.67 21.30
N LEU A 153 2.81 5.03 20.19
CA LEU A 153 1.58 5.21 19.45
C LEU A 153 0.61 4.10 19.84
N ILE A 154 -0.51 4.47 20.43
CA ILE A 154 -1.58 3.54 20.76
C ILE A 154 -2.73 3.71 19.78
N ILE A 155 -3.09 2.66 19.05
CA ILE A 155 -4.37 2.61 18.32
C ILE A 155 -5.46 1.98 19.19
N TYR A 156 -6.71 2.38 18.97
CA TYR A 156 -7.87 1.93 19.73
C TYR A 156 -7.68 2.01 21.26
N PRO A 157 -7.27 3.17 21.83
CA PRO A 157 -6.84 3.27 23.23
C PRO A 157 -7.92 2.92 24.26
N ASN A 158 -9.19 2.97 23.87
CA ASN A 158 -10.35 2.68 24.72
C ASN A 158 -10.98 1.30 24.45
N ASN A 159 -10.33 0.44 23.64
CA ASN A 159 -10.83 -0.89 23.31
C ASN A 159 -9.76 -1.94 23.62
N GLU A 160 -9.88 -2.64 24.74
CA GLU A 160 -8.89 -3.60 25.22
C GLU A 160 -8.64 -4.78 24.26
N THR A 161 -9.59 -5.09 23.37
CA THR A 161 -9.45 -6.19 22.40
C THR A 161 -8.70 -5.77 21.14
N LEU A 162 -8.81 -4.49 20.75
CA LEU A 162 -8.21 -3.94 19.54
C LEU A 162 -6.99 -3.05 19.80
N LYS A 163 -6.77 -2.66 21.07
CA LYS A 163 -5.65 -1.85 21.51
C LYS A 163 -4.33 -2.47 21.06
N LYS A 164 -3.50 -1.66 20.41
CA LYS A 164 -2.12 -2.03 20.05
C LYS A 164 -1.20 -0.85 20.26
N HIS A 165 -0.01 -1.16 20.74
CA HIS A 165 1.10 -0.23 20.94
C HIS A 165 2.08 -0.35 19.78
N PHE A 166 2.64 0.77 19.36
CA PHE A 166 3.64 0.87 18.32
C PHE A 166 4.71 1.86 18.76
N ASN A 167 5.98 1.48 18.63
CA ASN A 167 7.09 2.41 18.70
C ASN A 167 7.53 2.85 17.29
N ILE A 168 8.50 3.77 17.20
CA ILE A 168 9.08 4.19 15.90
C ILE A 168 9.59 2.99 15.07
N LYS A 169 10.19 1.97 15.69
CA LYS A 169 10.70 0.81 14.94
C LYS A 169 9.56 0.04 14.28
N ASP A 170 8.45 -0.18 14.97
CA ASP A 170 7.27 -0.85 14.41
C ASP A 170 6.71 -0.07 13.22
N LEU A 171 6.73 1.27 13.29
CA LEU A 171 6.31 2.13 12.18
C LEU A 171 7.28 2.08 10.99
N VAL A 172 8.59 2.04 11.24
CA VAL A 172 9.59 1.84 10.18
C VAL A 172 9.42 0.48 9.50
N ASP A 173 9.11 -0.58 10.27
CA ASP A 173 8.81 -1.90 9.72
C ASP A 173 7.54 -1.86 8.84
N TYR A 174 6.51 -1.11 9.25
CA TYR A 174 5.31 -0.86 8.45
C TYR A 174 5.60 -0.05 7.18
N SER A 175 6.44 0.98 7.27
CA SER A 175 6.91 1.78 6.13
C SER A 175 7.63 0.89 5.11
N LEU A 176 8.53 0.02 5.55
CA LEU A 176 9.22 -0.93 4.68
C LEU A 176 8.24 -1.93 4.04
N GLN A 177 7.27 -2.43 4.80
CA GLN A 177 6.26 -3.34 4.29
C GLN A 177 5.44 -2.71 3.15
N VAL A 178 4.89 -1.51 3.35
CA VAL A 178 4.06 -0.85 2.31
C VAL A 178 4.88 -0.41 1.10
N MET A 179 6.15 -0.03 1.28
CA MET A 179 7.07 0.25 0.17
C MET A 179 7.33 -1.00 -0.66
N THR A 180 7.64 -2.13 -0.02
CA THR A 180 7.86 -3.41 -0.72
C THR A 180 6.62 -3.89 -1.45
N MET A 181 5.43 -3.71 -0.86
CA MET A 181 4.17 -4.03 -1.53
C MET A 181 3.98 -3.18 -2.78
N LEU A 182 4.25 -1.87 -2.69
CA LEU A 182 4.17 -0.98 -3.83
C LEU A 182 5.16 -1.41 -4.92
N GLU A 183 6.44 -1.65 -4.58
CA GLU A 183 7.45 -2.15 -5.52
C GLU A 183 6.99 -3.40 -6.28
N ALA A 184 6.41 -4.39 -5.57
CA ALA A 184 5.83 -5.57 -6.20
C ALA A 184 4.67 -5.25 -7.15
N MET A 185 3.80 -4.29 -6.80
CA MET A 185 2.74 -3.81 -7.69
C MET A 185 3.30 -3.16 -8.95
N LEU A 186 4.38 -2.38 -8.83
CA LEU A 186 5.02 -1.75 -9.98
C LEU A 186 5.67 -2.79 -10.88
N ASP A 187 6.46 -3.70 -10.32
CA ASP A 187 7.14 -4.75 -11.07
C ASP A 187 6.15 -5.69 -11.76
N TRP A 188 5.06 -6.05 -11.09
CA TRP A 188 3.96 -6.82 -11.71
C TRP A 188 3.39 -6.07 -12.91
N SER A 189 3.10 -4.77 -12.77
CA SER A 189 2.57 -3.98 -13.88
C SER A 189 3.54 -3.78 -15.05
N ASN A 190 4.84 -3.94 -14.80
CA ASN A 190 5.91 -3.90 -15.79
C ASN A 190 6.24 -5.29 -16.37
N GLY A 191 5.36 -6.29 -16.16
CA GLY A 191 5.49 -7.64 -16.71
C GLY A 191 6.51 -8.50 -15.97
N GLY A 192 6.67 -8.28 -14.67
CA GLY A 192 7.54 -9.04 -13.78
C GLY A 192 9.04 -8.75 -13.96
N LYS A 193 9.41 -7.75 -14.77
CA LYS A 193 10.78 -7.26 -14.83
C LYS A 193 11.03 -6.41 -13.60
N LYS A 194 11.86 -6.90 -12.67
CA LYS A 194 12.39 -6.06 -11.60
C LYS A 194 12.93 -4.79 -12.21
N SER A 195 12.46 -3.64 -11.74
CA SER A 195 13.07 -2.38 -12.14
C SER A 195 14.58 -2.46 -11.84
N ILE A 196 15.40 -2.44 -12.89
CA ILE A 196 16.86 -2.51 -12.76
C ILE A 196 17.42 -1.16 -12.27
N ASP A 197 16.57 -0.15 -12.19
CA ASP A 197 16.95 1.23 -11.93
C ASP A 197 16.53 1.66 -10.51
N ASN A 198 17.51 1.86 -9.64
CA ASN A 198 17.36 2.34 -8.26
C ASN A 198 16.87 3.81 -8.16
N SER A 199 16.31 4.39 -9.21
CA SER A 199 15.90 5.80 -9.20
C SER A 199 14.86 6.09 -10.26
N THR A 200 13.64 6.40 -9.82
CA THR A 200 12.71 7.41 -10.38
C THR A 200 12.21 7.26 -11.84
N SER A 201 12.94 6.63 -12.75
CA SER A 201 12.59 6.39 -14.15
C SER A 201 11.49 5.32 -14.31
N ALA A 202 11.53 4.27 -13.48
CA ALA A 202 10.56 3.17 -13.49
C ALA A 202 9.14 3.57 -13.04
N LEU A 203 9.02 4.67 -12.29
CA LEU A 203 7.74 5.20 -11.80
C LEU A 203 7.09 6.17 -12.80
N TYR A 204 7.88 6.93 -13.56
CA TYR A 204 7.38 7.71 -14.71
C TYR A 204 7.00 6.81 -15.89
N SER A 205 7.71 5.68 -16.08
CA SER A 205 7.29 4.66 -17.04
C SER A 205 6.08 3.88 -16.56
N LEU A 206 5.79 3.82 -15.25
CA LEU A 206 4.69 3.07 -14.65
C LEU A 206 3.32 3.36 -15.24
N VAL A 207 2.91 4.63 -15.34
CA VAL A 207 1.58 4.98 -15.85
C VAL A 207 1.46 4.55 -17.32
N TYR A 208 2.54 4.74 -18.08
CA TYR A 208 2.62 4.37 -19.49
C TYR A 208 2.67 2.84 -19.70
N ASP A 209 3.46 2.13 -18.89
CA ASP A 209 3.67 0.69 -18.92
C ASP A 209 2.45 -0.05 -18.35
N MET A 210 1.87 0.39 -17.21
CA MET A 210 0.57 -0.08 -16.69
C MET A 210 -0.51 0.05 -17.75
N LYS A 211 -0.65 1.23 -18.36
CA LYS A 211 -1.65 1.46 -19.40
C LYS A 211 -1.44 0.51 -20.57
N LYS A 212 -0.20 0.40 -21.06
CA LYS A 212 0.15 -0.47 -22.19
C LYS A 212 -0.08 -1.95 -21.88
N GLN A 213 0.26 -2.42 -20.68
CA GLN A 213 0.13 -3.83 -20.30
C GLN A 213 -1.32 -4.22 -20.04
N VAL A 214 -2.08 -3.38 -19.34
CA VAL A 214 -3.48 -3.69 -19.10
C VAL A 214 -4.29 -3.60 -20.39
N GLU A 215 -3.99 -2.66 -21.30
CA GLU A 215 -4.56 -2.65 -22.67
C GLU A 215 -4.18 -3.91 -23.48
N LEU A 216 -2.98 -4.48 -23.27
CA LEU A 216 -2.53 -5.72 -23.91
C LEU A 216 -3.25 -6.96 -23.35
N LEU A 217 -3.48 -7.00 -22.05
CA LEU A 217 -4.22 -8.05 -21.36
C LEU A 217 -5.69 -8.06 -21.76
N ASP A 218 -6.33 -6.89 -21.82
CA ASP A 218 -7.71 -6.71 -22.27
C ASP A 218 -7.90 -7.27 -23.69
N LYS A 219 -7.00 -6.92 -24.61
CA LYS A 219 -6.98 -7.45 -25.99
C LYS A 219 -6.71 -8.95 -26.09
N LYS A 220 -5.98 -9.54 -25.14
CA LYS A 220 -5.74 -11.00 -25.10
C LYS A 220 -6.99 -11.74 -24.62
N LEU A 221 -7.72 -11.16 -23.67
CA LEU A 221 -8.97 -11.73 -23.15
C LEU A 221 -10.10 -11.64 -24.18
N ASP A 222 -10.17 -10.56 -24.96
CA ASP A 222 -11.10 -10.41 -26.09
C ASP A 222 -10.89 -11.44 -27.21
N ARG A 223 -9.73 -12.09 -27.29
CA ARG A 223 -9.43 -13.15 -28.26
C ARG A 223 -9.74 -14.56 -27.75
N LEU A 224 -10.12 -14.67 -26.47
CA LEU A 224 -10.49 -15.93 -25.82
C LEU A 224 -12.00 -16.11 -25.72
N TYR A 225 -12.78 -15.11 -26.15
CA TYR A 225 -14.23 -15.13 -26.35
C TYR A 225 -14.56 -14.84 -27.82
#